data_AF-A0A552DYZ1-F1
#
_entry.id   AF-A0A552DYZ1-F1
#
_cell.length_a   1.000
_cell.length_b   1.000
_cell.length_c   1.000
_cell.angle_alpha   90.00
_cell.angle_beta   90.00
_cell.angle_gamma   90.00
#
_symmetry.space_group_name_H-M   'P 1'
#
loop_
_entity.id
_entity.type
_entity.pdbx_description
1 polymer ?
#
loop_
_entity_poly.entity_id
_entity_poly.type
_entity_poly.pdbx_seq_one_letter_code
_entity_poly.pdbx_strand_id
1 'polypeptide(L)' 'MQLEDYFNFLTPNDIRLKGTRIGIETILYDYIYHAKTPEEITKTYSSLSLEQVYATILYYLHEQEEITNYLTELSKV' A
#
# COMPACT_ATOMS: atom_id res chain seq x y z
N MET A 1 -5.47 -13.03 11.81
CA MET A 1 -5.76 -12.12 10.68
C MET A 1 -4.53 -12.10 9.81
N GLN A 2 -4.66 -12.39 8.51
CA GLN A 2 -3.54 -12.33 7.58
C GLN A 2 -3.56 -10.95 6.89
N LEU A 3 -2.41 -10.34 6.63
CA LEU A 3 -2.35 -9.00 6.01
C LEU A 3 -2.78 -9.06 4.55
N GLU A 4 -2.51 -10.18 3.90
CA GLU A 4 -2.88 -10.54 2.54
C GLU A 4 -4.40 -10.51 2.34
N ASP A 5 -5.19 -10.66 3.43
CA ASP A 5 -6.63 -10.54 3.37
C ASP A 5 -7.11 -9.12 2.98
N TYR A 6 -6.27 -8.09 3.07
CA TYR A 6 -6.57 -6.73 2.65
C TYR A 6 -6.24 -6.44 1.18
N PHE A 7 -5.55 -7.35 0.49
CA PHE A 7 -5.00 -7.09 -0.85
C PHE A 7 -5.53 -8.05 -1.92
N ASN A 8 -5.51 -7.58 -3.16
CA ASN A 8 -5.66 -8.35 -4.38
C ASN A 8 -4.33 -8.32 -5.13
N PHE A 9 -3.67 -9.47 -5.21
CA PHE A 9 -2.44 -9.66 -5.98
C PHE A 9 -2.83 -9.99 -7.42
N LEU A 10 -2.81 -8.98 -8.30
CA LEU A 10 -3.23 -9.15 -9.70
C LEU A 10 -2.08 -9.67 -10.56
N THR A 11 -0.89 -9.09 -10.37
CA THR A 11 0.37 -9.51 -10.98
C THR A 11 1.52 -9.23 -10.01
N PRO A 12 2.75 -9.74 -10.25
CA PRO A 12 3.89 -9.43 -9.39
C PRO A 12 4.16 -7.94 -9.20
N ASN A 13 3.77 -7.08 -10.15
CA ASN A 13 3.93 -5.63 -10.10
C ASN A 13 2.58 -4.89 -9.97
N ASP A 14 1.50 -5.57 -9.59
CA ASP A 14 0.19 -4.94 -9.37
C ASP A 14 -0.51 -5.55 -8.14
N ILE A 15 -0.41 -4.83 -7.02
CA ILE A 15 -1.06 -5.18 -5.75
C ILE A 15 -2.07 -4.07 -5.40
N ARG A 16 -3.35 -4.42 -5.31
CA ARG A 16 -4.46 -3.49 -5.02
C ARG A 16 -5.07 -3.72 -3.66
N LEU A 17 -5.58 -2.67 -3.02
CA LEU A 17 -6.41 -2.81 -1.82
C LEU A 17 -7.79 -3.38 -2.19
N LYS A 18 -8.24 -4.41 -1.47
CA LYS A 18 -9.55 -5.06 -1.72
C LYS A 18 -10.70 -4.06 -1.70
N GLY A 19 -11.62 -4.24 -2.63
CA GLY A 19 -12.78 -3.34 -2.79
C GLY A 19 -12.44 -1.99 -3.41
N THR A 20 -11.19 -1.75 -3.81
CA THR A 20 -10.77 -0.49 -4.44
C THR A 20 -9.91 -0.74 -5.68
N ARG A 21 -9.61 0.33 -6.43
CA ARG A 21 -8.62 0.34 -7.52
C ARG A 21 -7.28 0.96 -7.09
N ILE A 22 -7.14 1.30 -5.82
CA ILE A 22 -5.94 1.95 -5.29
C ILE A 22 -4.88 0.86 -5.10
N GLY A 23 -3.70 1.09 -5.64
CA GLY A 23 -2.56 0.21 -5.41
C GLY A 23 -1.81 0.57 -4.14
N ILE A 24 -1.10 -0.40 -3.57
CA ILE A 24 -0.33 -0.19 -2.33
C ILE A 24 0.72 0.90 -2.50
N GLU A 25 1.24 1.08 -3.72
CA GLU A 25 2.22 2.12 -4.06
C GLU A 25 1.72 3.52 -3.76
N THR A 26 0.41 3.78 -3.86
CA THR A 26 -0.18 5.09 -3.55
C THR A 26 -0.01 5.43 -2.07
N ILE A 27 -0.26 4.44 -1.20
CA ILE A 27 -0.16 4.59 0.26
C ILE A 27 1.30 4.67 0.69
N LEU A 28 2.13 3.80 0.13
CA LEU A 28 3.56 3.76 0.46
C LEU A 28 4.27 5.00 -0.05
N TYR A 29 3.84 5.58 -1.17
CA TYR A 29 4.41 6.84 -1.65
C TYR A 29 4.17 7.99 -0.65
N ASP A 30 2.93 8.15 -0.19
CA ASP A 30 2.56 9.17 0.79
C ASP A 30 3.23 8.93 2.17
N TYR A 31 3.35 7.68 2.59
CA TYR A 31 4.00 7.31 3.84
C TYR A 31 5.52 7.54 3.80
N ILE A 32 6.20 7.01 2.77
CA ILE A 32 7.68 6.99 2.69
C ILE A 32 8.23 8.36 2.29
N TYR A 33 7.65 9.01 1.27
CA TYR A 33 8.24 10.22 0.68
C TYR A 33 7.60 11.51 1.18
N HIS A 34 6.36 11.46 1.68
CA HIS A 34 5.66 12.63 2.22
C HIS A 34 5.50 12.61 3.73
N ALA A 35 5.98 11.57 4.41
CA ALA A 35 5.91 11.41 5.87
C ALA A 35 4.50 11.62 6.44
N LYS A 36 3.45 11.33 5.64
CA LYS A 36 2.06 11.44 6.09
C LYS A 36 1.73 10.34 7.07
N THR A 37 0.95 10.67 8.09
CA THR A 37 0.41 9.65 8.99
C THR A 37 -0.71 8.85 8.31
N PRO A 38 -1.02 7.62 8.78
CA PRO A 38 -2.15 6.84 8.27
C PRO A 38 -3.49 7.61 8.27
N GLU A 39 -3.71 8.46 9.28
CA GLU A 39 -4.89 9.32 9.42
C GLU A 39 -4.92 10.46 8.39
N GLU A 40 -3.76 10.97 7.98
CA GLU A 40 -3.67 11.97 6.91
C GLU A 40 -3.89 11.34 5.53
N ILE A 41 -3.36 10.13 5.33
CA ILE A 41 -3.54 9.36 4.10
C ILE A 41 -5.02 9.02 3.90
N THR A 42 -5.70 8.51 4.93
CA THR A 42 -7.14 8.21 4.84
C THR A 42 -8.02 9.42 4.54
N LYS A 43 -7.66 10.61 5.04
CA LYS A 43 -8.36 11.86 4.69
C LYS A 43 -8.19 12.21 3.20
N THR A 44 -7.08 11.81 2.59
CA THR A 44 -6.80 12.03 1.17
C THR A 44 -7.60 11.06 0.29
N TYR A 45 -7.76 9.80 0.73
CA TYR A 45 -8.43 8.75 -0.03
C TYR A 45 -9.67 8.24 0.70
N SER A 46 -10.81 8.93 0.50
CA SER A 46 -12.07 8.65 1.20
C SER A 46 -12.65 7.24 0.97
N SER A 47 -12.19 6.53 -0.06
CA SER A 47 -12.57 5.13 -0.33
C SER A 47 -11.80 4.10 0.51
N LEU A 48 -10.77 4.52 1.26
CA LEU A 48 -9.96 3.63 2.08
C LEU A 48 -10.39 3.68 3.54
N SER A 49 -10.41 2.53 4.18
CA SER A 49 -10.50 2.47 5.64
C SER A 49 -9.13 2.75 6.26
N LEU A 50 -9.14 3.25 7.51
CA LEU A 50 -7.90 3.42 8.28
C LEU A 50 -7.17 2.09 8.50
N GLU A 51 -7.94 1.02 8.69
CA GLU A 51 -7.43 -0.33 8.81
C GLU A 51 -6.67 -0.79 7.54
N GLN A 52 -7.20 -0.49 6.36
CA GLN A 52 -6.55 -0.79 5.08
C GLN A 52 -5.22 -0.05 4.92
N VAL A 53 -5.16 1.22 5.33
CA VAL A 53 -3.92 2.02 5.30
C VAL A 53 -2.89 1.46 6.26
N TYR A 54 -3.28 1.13 7.50
CA TYR A 54 -2.39 0.48 8.46
C TYR A 54 -1.91 -0.89 7.99
N ALA A 55 -2.80 -1.71 7.42
CA ALA A 55 -2.43 -3.02 6.89
C ALA A 55 -1.39 -2.90 5.78
N THR A 56 -1.52 -1.89 4.91
CA THR A 56 -0.55 -1.62 3.84
C THR A 56 0.83 -1.25 4.39
N ILE A 57 0.88 -0.36 5.37
CA ILE A 57 2.14 0.06 6.00
C ILE A 57 2.76 -1.10 6.76
N LEU A 58 1.96 -1.85 7.52
CA LEU A 58 2.44 -3.02 8.26
C LEU A 58 2.96 -4.12 7.32
N TYR A 59 2.29 -4.35 6.19
CA TYR A 59 2.74 -5.29 5.18
C TYR A 59 4.09 -4.88 4.57
N TYR A 60 4.26 -3.59 4.25
CA TYR A 60 5.57 -3.06 3.83
C TYR A 60 6.65 -3.21 4.90
N LEU A 61 6.33 -2.99 6.19
CA LEU A 61 7.32 -3.16 7.26
C LEU A 61 7.67 -4.64 7.51
N HIS A 62 6.75 -5.57 7.23
CA HIS A 62 6.97 -7.01 7.37
C HIS A 62 7.81 -7.55 6.21
N GLU A 63 7.48 -7.16 4.97
CA GLU A 63 8.09 -7.64 3.72
C GLU A 63 8.90 -6.54 3.03
N GLN A 64 9.72 -5.82 3.80
CA GLN A 64 10.32 -4.57 3.36
C GLN A 64 11.20 -4.71 2.10
N GLU A 65 11.97 -5.78 2.00
CA GLU A 65 12.83 -6.04 0.83
C GLU A 65 12.00 -6.30 -0.43
N GLU A 66 11.02 -7.20 -0.34
CA GLU A 66 10.14 -7.56 -1.46
C GLU A 66 9.37 -6.34 -1.97
N ILE A 67 8.76 -5.58 -1.05
CA ILE A 67 7.95 -4.43 -1.42
C ILE A 67 8.81 -3.25 -1.90
N THR A 68 10.04 -3.09 -1.40
CA THR A 68 10.98 -2.11 -1.97
C THR A 68 11.35 -2.47 -3.40
N ASN A 69 11.54 -3.75 -3.71
CA ASN A 69 11.79 -4.21 -5.08
C ASN A 69 10.56 -3.97 -5.98
N TYR A 70 9.35 -4.30 -5.50
CA TYR A 70 8.09 -3.98 -6.18
C TYR A 70 7.98 -2.50 -6.56
N LEU A 71 8.22 -1.60 -5.59
CA LEU A 71 8.15 -0.15 -5.82
C LEU A 71 9.22 0.32 -6.81
N THR A 72 10.41 -0.27 -6.76
CA THR A 72 11.52 0.06 -7.67
C THR A 72 11.20 -0.36 -9.09
N GLU A 73 10.65 -1.56 -9.32
CA GLU A 73 10.24 -2.03 -10.64
C GLU A 73 9.12 -1.17 -11.24
N LEU A 74 8.16 -0.72 -10.42
CA LEU A 74 7.13 0.22 -10.87
C LEU A 74 7.70 1.55 -11.38
N SER A 75 8.78 2.06 -10.77
CA SER A 75 9.39 3.33 -11.16
C SER A 75 10.21 3.29 -12.46
N LYS A 76 10.44 2.08 -13.02
CA LYS A 76 11.21 1.88 -14.26
C LYS A 76 10.36 1.98 -15.54
N VAL A 77 9.05 2.13 -15.41
CA VAL A 77 8.06 2.23 -16.50
C VAL A 77 7.73 3.69 -16.77
#